data_AF-A0A8D8KDY9-F1
#
_entry.id   AF-A0A8D8KDY9-F1
#
_cell.length_a   1.000
_cell.length_b   1.000
_cell.length_c   1.000
_cell.angle_alpha   90.00
_cell.angle_beta   90.00
_cell.angle_gamma   90.00
#
_symmetry.space_group_name_H-M   'P 1'
#
loop_
_entity.id
_entity.type
_entity.pdbx_description
1 polymer ?
#
loop_
_entity_poly.entity_id
_entity_poly.type
_entity_poly.pdbx_seq_one_letter_code
_entity_poly.pdbx_strand_id
1 'polypeptide(L)'
;MGFSSALQGRAAHEALLNRQEAELKLLETMKRCLIQKSKCDKEYAASLAAVTQQGLKVDRSDDLQGSHITRAWRAFMEELEHTAKQVKANAEQLESVCLDKLAHLYQDKRRVRKQYQEEHTKIATKFSHITEDVARKKTEYQK
;
A
#
# COMPACT_ATOMS: atom_id res chain seq x y z
N MET A 1 -16.95 -21.02 8.59
CA MET A 1 -16.35 -20.55 9.86
C MET A 1 -16.02 -19.07 9.71
N GLY A 2 -16.79 -18.17 10.35
CA GLY A 2 -16.58 -16.72 10.28
C GLY A 2 -16.33 -16.13 11.67
N PHE A 3 -15.88 -14.87 11.75
CA PHE A 3 -15.61 -14.20 13.02
C PHE A 3 -16.81 -14.25 13.99
N SER A 4 -18.03 -14.14 13.48
CA SER A 4 -19.27 -14.24 14.28
C SER A 4 -19.45 -15.59 15.01
N SER A 5 -18.91 -16.67 14.46
CA SER A 5 -19.00 -18.03 15.02
C SER A 5 -17.77 -18.46 15.80
N ALA A 6 -16.60 -17.89 15.51
CA ALA A 6 -15.31 -18.34 16.07
C ALA A 6 -14.69 -17.34 17.07
N LEU A 7 -15.14 -16.09 17.07
CA LEU A 7 -14.56 -14.98 17.83
C LEU A 7 -15.65 -14.27 18.64
N GLN A 8 -16.14 -14.94 19.68
CA GLN A 8 -17.10 -14.38 20.64
C GLN A 8 -16.41 -13.93 21.93
N GLY A 9 -16.92 -12.84 22.52
CA GLY A 9 -16.47 -12.33 23.81
C GLY A 9 -15.34 -11.29 23.74
N ARG A 10 -14.89 -10.85 24.91
CA ARG A 10 -13.98 -9.69 25.07
C ARG A 10 -12.60 -9.91 24.45
N ALA A 11 -11.98 -11.06 24.70
CA ALA A 11 -10.67 -11.39 24.15
C ALA A 11 -10.67 -11.40 22.61
N ALA A 12 -11.76 -11.88 22.03
CA ALA A 12 -11.96 -11.88 20.59
C ALA A 12 -12.11 -10.45 20.03
N HIS A 13 -12.86 -9.58 20.72
CA HIS A 13 -12.96 -8.16 20.37
C HIS A 13 -11.59 -7.46 20.38
N GLU A 14 -10.80 -7.66 21.44
CA GLU A 14 -9.46 -7.08 21.58
C GLU A 14 -8.51 -7.59 20.50
N ALA A 15 -8.56 -8.89 20.18
CA ALA A 15 -7.78 -9.48 19.09
C ALA A 15 -8.13 -8.87 17.72
N LEU A 16 -9.42 -8.61 17.46
CA LEU A 16 -9.86 -7.95 16.22
C LEU A 16 -9.37 -6.50 16.13
N LEU A 17 -9.41 -5.74 17.22
CA LEU A 17 -8.87 -4.38 17.25
C LEU A 17 -7.36 -4.35 16.99
N ASN A 18 -6.61 -5.26 17.63
CA ASN A 18 -5.18 -5.40 17.41
C ASN A 18 -4.85 -5.79 15.97
N ARG A 19 -5.67 -6.64 15.35
CA ARG A 19 -5.52 -6.99 13.93
C ARG A 19 -5.77 -5.79 13.03
N GLN A 20 -6.84 -5.04 13.26
CA GLN A 20 -7.14 -3.83 12.48
C GLN A 20 -6.03 -2.78 12.60
N GLU A 21 -5.43 -2.64 13.79
CA GLU A 21 -4.27 -1.79 14.02
C GLU A 21 -3.03 -2.25 13.24
N ALA A 22 -2.76 -3.57 13.24
CA ALA A 22 -1.66 -4.14 12.47
C ALA A 22 -1.86 -3.93 10.95
N GLU A 23 -3.09 -4.05 10.46
CA GLU A 23 -3.43 -3.76 9.05
C GLU A 23 -3.15 -2.29 8.70
N LEU A 24 -3.49 -1.33 9.57
CA LEU A 24 -3.18 0.09 9.34
C LEU A 24 -1.66 0.34 9.27
N LYS A 25 -0.89 -0.24 10.20
CA LYS A 25 0.58 -0.15 10.20
C LYS A 25 1.21 -0.78 8.96
N LEU A 26 0.63 -1.88 8.47
CA LEU A 26 1.05 -2.51 7.23
C LEU A 26 0.83 -1.57 6.05
N LEU A 27 -0.35 -0.93 5.94
CA LEU A 27 -0.64 0.03 4.86
C LEU A 27 0.32 1.22 4.88
N GLU A 28 0.69 1.74 6.05
CA GLU A 28 1.71 2.79 6.15
C GLU A 28 3.09 2.32 5.70
N THR A 29 3.45 1.09 6.04
CA THR A 29 4.73 0.50 5.60
C THR A 29 4.75 0.32 4.10
N MET A 30 3.66 -0.20 3.51
CA MET A 30 3.49 -0.31 2.06
C MET A 30 3.62 1.06 1.39
N LYS A 31 3.04 2.12 1.96
CA LYS A 31 3.16 3.48 1.44
C LYS A 31 4.62 3.93 1.37
N ARG A 32 5.39 3.73 2.44
CA ARG A 32 6.83 4.04 2.47
C ARG A 32 7.61 3.26 1.43
N CYS A 33 7.34 1.96 1.30
CA CYS A 33 7.99 1.10 0.31
C CYS A 33 7.70 1.56 -1.13
N LEU A 34 6.45 1.91 -1.44
CA LEU A 34 6.05 2.38 -2.76
C LEU A 34 6.69 3.72 -3.12
N ILE A 35 6.75 4.67 -2.17
CA ILE A 35 7.44 5.95 -2.37
C ILE A 35 8.92 5.72 -2.66
N GLN A 36 9.58 4.87 -1.87
CA GLN A 36 10.99 4.56 -2.07
C GLN A 36 11.23 3.88 -3.43
N LYS A 37 10.35 2.94 -3.82
CA LYS A 37 10.43 2.26 -5.11
C LYS A 37 10.29 3.24 -6.27
N SER A 38 9.28 4.12 -6.24
CA SER A 38 9.09 5.16 -7.26
C SER A 38 10.33 6.06 -7.38
N LYS A 39 10.88 6.50 -6.24
CA LYS A 39 12.10 7.31 -6.22
C LYS A 39 13.27 6.59 -6.90
N CYS A 40 13.53 5.34 -6.52
CA CYS A 40 14.61 4.54 -7.11
C CYS A 40 14.41 4.35 -8.62
N ASP A 41 13.18 4.11 -9.07
CA ASP A 41 12.87 3.90 -10.49
C ASP A 41 13.05 5.16 -11.31
N LYS A 42 12.70 6.33 -10.77
CA LYS A 42 12.95 7.62 -11.42
C LYS A 42 14.45 7.93 -11.51
N GLU A 43 15.21 7.67 -10.45
CA GLU A 43 16.67 7.83 -10.45
C GLU A 43 17.34 6.87 -11.44
N TYR A 44 16.87 5.62 -11.51
CA TYR A 44 17.36 4.63 -12.46
C TYR A 44 17.04 5.03 -13.92
N ALA A 45 15.80 5.43 -14.21
CA ALA A 45 15.41 5.93 -15.52
C ALA A 45 16.23 7.15 -15.95
N ALA A 46 16.50 8.10 -15.04
CA ALA A 46 17.35 9.25 -15.32
C ALA A 46 18.80 8.83 -15.64
N SER A 47 19.32 7.85 -14.91
CA SER A 47 20.66 7.30 -15.15
C SER A 47 20.75 6.59 -16.51
N LEU A 48 19.74 5.80 -16.88
CA LEU A 48 19.65 5.18 -18.20
C LEU A 48 19.61 6.22 -19.32
N ALA A 49 18.78 7.26 -19.18
CA ALA A 49 18.72 8.35 -20.16
C ALA A 49 20.07 9.08 -20.32
N ALA A 50 20.80 9.29 -19.22
CA ALA A 50 22.14 9.88 -19.27
C ALA A 50 23.15 8.99 -20.01
N VAL A 51 23.12 7.67 -19.76
CA VAL A 51 23.95 6.69 -20.48
C VAL A 51 23.63 6.69 -21.97
N THR A 52 22.34 6.68 -22.34
CA THR A 52 21.91 6.81 -23.74
C THR A 52 22.49 8.06 -24.39
N GLN A 53 22.32 9.23 -23.75
CA GLN A 53 22.82 10.50 -24.30
C GLN A 53 24.34 10.51 -24.48
N GLN A 54 25.09 9.87 -23.57
CA GLN A 54 26.53 9.74 -23.71
C GLN A 54 26.91 8.74 -24.80
N GLY A 55 26.22 7.60 -24.89
CA GLY A 55 26.45 6.56 -25.90
C GLY A 55 26.18 7.05 -27.33
N LEU A 56 25.18 7.91 -27.53
CA LEU A 56 24.88 8.53 -28.82
C LEU A 56 25.96 9.53 -29.28
N LYS A 57 26.84 10.01 -28.39
CA LYS A 57 27.99 10.85 -28.79
C LYS A 57 29.11 10.03 -29.43
N VAL A 58 29.20 8.73 -29.14
CA VAL A 58 30.21 7.82 -29.71
C VAL A 58 30.02 7.63 -31.22
N ASP A 59 28.79 7.76 -31.71
CA ASP A 59 28.40 7.71 -33.14
C ASP A 59 28.99 8.88 -33.98
N ARG A 60 29.75 9.79 -33.37
CA ARG A 60 30.40 10.93 -34.04
C ARG A 60 31.86 10.68 -34.41
N SER A 61 32.43 9.50 -34.12
CA SER A 61 33.76 9.15 -34.60
C SER A 61 33.67 8.65 -36.05
N ASP A 62 34.34 9.33 -36.98
CA ASP A 62 34.29 9.04 -38.43
C ASP A 62 34.74 7.60 -38.77
N ASP A 63 35.58 6.97 -37.94
CA ASP A 63 36.21 5.67 -38.23
C ASP A 63 35.23 4.49 -38.41
N LEU A 64 34.00 4.59 -37.89
CA LEU A 64 33.02 3.50 -37.91
C LEU A 64 31.73 3.86 -38.67
N GLN A 65 31.72 4.98 -39.38
CA GLN A 65 30.52 5.47 -40.06
C GLN A 65 30.00 4.45 -41.11
N GLY A 66 28.70 4.14 -41.04
CA GLY A 66 28.07 3.17 -41.95
C GLY A 66 28.32 1.69 -41.64
N SER A 67 29.12 1.37 -40.61
CA SER A 67 29.36 -0.02 -40.21
C SER A 67 28.13 -0.67 -39.56
N HIS A 68 28.05 -2.00 -39.63
CA HIS A 68 27.04 -2.79 -38.91
C HIS A 68 27.15 -2.63 -37.39
N ILE A 69 28.37 -2.40 -36.88
CA ILE A 69 28.65 -2.18 -35.46
C ILE A 69 27.96 -0.89 -35.00
N THR A 70 28.12 0.20 -35.76
CA THR A 70 27.49 1.49 -35.47
C THR A 70 25.97 1.41 -35.51
N ARG A 71 25.41 0.67 -36.48
CA ARG A 71 23.96 0.43 -36.54
C ARG A 71 23.45 -0.36 -35.34
N ALA A 72 24.14 -1.42 -34.93
CA ALA A 72 23.77 -2.21 -33.75
C ALA A 72 23.87 -1.39 -32.46
N TRP A 73 24.92 -0.56 -32.32
CA TRP A 73 25.08 0.35 -31.20
C TRP A 73 23.94 1.36 -31.10
N ARG A 74 23.56 1.99 -32.23
CA ARG A 74 22.44 2.94 -32.25
C ARG A 74 21.13 2.26 -31.85
N ALA A 75 20.84 1.07 -32.39
CA ALA A 75 19.65 0.31 -32.01
C ALA A 75 19.63 -0.02 -30.51
N PHE A 76 20.79 -0.40 -29.94
CA PHE A 76 20.91 -0.64 -28.51
C PHE A 76 20.64 0.62 -27.67
N MET A 77 21.14 1.79 -28.10
CA MET A 77 20.86 3.06 -27.43
C MET A 77 19.39 3.47 -27.53
N GLU A 78 18.75 3.26 -28.68
CA GLU A 78 17.31 3.50 -28.85
C GLU A 78 16.46 2.62 -27.92
N GLU A 79 16.82 1.34 -27.77
CA GLU A 79 16.15 0.42 -26.84
C GLU A 79 16.37 0.82 -25.37
N LEU A 80 17.57 1.30 -25.04
CA LEU A 80 17.89 1.79 -23.69
C LEU A 80 17.07 3.03 -23.34
N GLU A 81 16.91 3.96 -24.28
CA GLU A 81 16.04 5.14 -24.15
C GLU A 81 14.57 4.74 -24.00
N HIS A 82 14.11 3.76 -24.78
CA HIS A 82 12.75 3.24 -24.67
C HIS A 82 12.50 2.65 -23.28
N THR A 83 13.44 1.83 -22.79
CA THR A 83 13.40 1.24 -21.44
C THR A 83 13.37 2.34 -20.37
N ALA A 84 14.21 3.36 -20.48
CA ALA A 84 14.23 4.49 -19.54
C ALA A 84 12.86 5.18 -19.44
N LYS A 85 12.21 5.43 -20.60
CA LYS A 85 10.86 6.01 -20.65
C LYS A 85 9.81 5.12 -20.00
N GLN A 86 9.85 3.82 -20.26
CA GLN A 86 8.92 2.86 -19.66
C GLN A 86 9.09 2.80 -18.13
N VAL A 87 10.32 2.72 -17.63
CA VAL A 87 10.60 2.70 -16.18
C VAL A 87 10.07 3.98 -15.52
N LYS A 88 10.30 5.14 -16.13
CA LYS A 88 9.79 6.43 -15.63
C LYS A 88 8.26 6.44 -15.59
N ALA A 89 7.59 6.03 -16.67
CA ALA A 89 6.13 5.98 -16.74
C ALA A 89 5.53 5.02 -15.69
N ASN A 90 6.17 3.86 -15.48
CA ASN A 90 5.75 2.92 -14.44
C ASN A 90 5.87 3.52 -13.04
N ALA A 91 6.94 4.27 -12.76
CA ALA A 91 7.10 4.96 -11.48
C ALA A 91 6.04 6.06 -11.27
N GLU A 92 5.71 6.82 -12.31
CA GLU A 92 4.64 7.84 -12.28
C GLU A 92 3.25 7.20 -12.08
N GLN A 93 2.99 6.05 -12.70
CA GLN A 93 1.74 5.29 -12.50
C GLN A 93 1.66 4.71 -11.08
N LEU A 94 2.78 4.24 -10.52
CA LEU A 94 2.86 3.76 -9.15
C LEU A 94 2.46 4.86 -8.15
N GLU A 95 2.92 6.10 -8.37
CA GLU A 95 2.53 7.24 -7.54
C GLU A 95 1.07 7.63 -7.73
N SER A 96 0.66 7.90 -8.97
CA SER A 96 -0.68 8.44 -9.26
C SER A 96 -1.82 7.47 -8.99
N VAL A 97 -1.60 6.16 -9.15
CA VAL A 97 -2.67 5.16 -9.01
C VAL A 97 -2.54 4.39 -7.70
N CYS A 98 -1.37 3.85 -7.41
CA CYS A 98 -1.23 2.94 -6.28
C CYS A 98 -1.16 3.68 -4.94
N LEU A 99 -0.42 4.79 -4.83
CA LEU A 99 -0.38 5.57 -3.59
C LEU A 99 -1.74 6.19 -3.26
N ASP A 100 -2.46 6.69 -4.27
CA ASP A 100 -3.79 7.25 -4.09
C ASP A 100 -4.78 6.19 -3.60
N LYS A 101 -4.84 5.02 -4.26
CA LYS A 101 -5.69 3.90 -3.80
C LYS A 101 -5.34 3.44 -2.39
N LEU A 102 -4.05 3.41 -2.07
CA LEU A 102 -3.58 3.02 -0.73
C LEU A 102 -3.99 4.05 0.33
N ALA A 103 -3.93 5.34 0.01
CA ALA A 103 -4.37 6.41 0.89
C ALA A 103 -5.87 6.33 1.17
N HIS A 104 -6.68 6.09 0.14
CA HIS A 104 -8.13 5.89 0.29
C HIS A 104 -8.44 4.67 1.16
N LEU A 105 -7.81 3.53 0.87
CA LEU A 105 -7.97 2.31 1.66
C LEU A 105 -7.60 2.50 3.13
N TYR A 106 -6.52 3.24 3.41
CA TYR A 106 -6.13 3.57 4.78
C TYR A 106 -7.22 4.36 5.51
N GLN A 107 -7.77 5.41 4.88
CA GLN A 107 -8.84 6.21 5.49
C GLN A 107 -10.10 5.38 5.72
N ASP A 108 -10.48 4.54 4.76
CA ASP A 108 -11.64 3.65 4.89
C ASP A 108 -11.45 2.65 6.04
N LYS A 109 -10.28 2.01 6.13
CA LYS A 109 -9.96 1.09 7.24
C LYS A 109 -9.99 1.78 8.59
N ARG A 110 -9.45 3.00 8.68
CA ARG A 110 -9.49 3.82 9.91
C ARG A 110 -10.92 4.17 10.31
N ARG A 111 -11.76 4.55 9.35
CA ARG A 111 -13.20 4.83 9.57
C ARG A 111 -13.93 3.58 10.05
N VAL A 112 -13.77 2.45 9.37
CA VAL A 112 -14.42 1.18 9.72
C VAL A 112 -14.00 0.69 11.10
N ARG A 113 -12.72 0.80 11.46
CA ARG A 113 -12.23 0.49 12.82
C ARG A 113 -12.94 1.31 13.89
N LYS A 114 -13.08 2.62 13.67
CA LYS A 114 -13.78 3.52 14.60
C LYS A 114 -15.26 3.11 14.75
N GLN A 115 -15.96 2.91 13.63
CA GLN A 115 -17.36 2.47 13.62
C GLN A 115 -17.56 1.14 14.35
N TYR A 116 -16.66 0.17 14.12
CA TYR A 116 -16.69 -1.12 14.82
C TYR A 116 -16.56 -0.95 16.34
N GLN A 117 -15.64 -0.10 16.79
CA GLN A 117 -15.42 0.15 18.22
C GLN A 117 -16.64 0.84 18.87
N GLU A 118 -17.25 1.81 18.18
CA GLU A 118 -18.45 2.52 18.62
C GLU A 118 -19.65 1.56 18.76
N GLU A 119 -19.92 0.75 17.75
CA GLU A 119 -21.02 -0.22 17.79
C GLU A 119 -20.80 -1.32 18.83
N HIS A 120 -19.57 -1.82 18.99
CA HIS A 120 -19.26 -2.77 20.06
C HIS A 120 -19.51 -2.16 21.44
N THR A 121 -19.07 -0.93 21.68
CA THR A 121 -19.27 -0.22 22.96
C THR A 121 -20.76 -0.04 23.24
N LYS A 122 -21.53 0.39 22.23
CA LYS A 122 -22.99 0.57 22.34
C LYS A 122 -23.71 -0.72 22.71
N ILE A 123 -23.33 -1.85 22.11
CA ILE A 123 -23.91 -3.17 22.43
C ILE A 123 -23.51 -3.60 23.84
N ALA A 124 -22.23 -3.45 24.20
CA ALA A 124 -21.71 -3.84 25.52
C ALA A 124 -22.40 -3.06 26.65
N THR A 125 -22.61 -1.75 26.49
CA THR A 125 -23.31 -0.93 27.49
C THR A 125 -24.76 -1.38 27.68
N LYS A 126 -25.49 -1.63 26.58
CA LYS A 126 -26.87 -2.16 26.64
C LYS A 126 -26.92 -3.51 27.34
N PHE A 127 -25.97 -4.39 27.04
CA PHE A 127 -25.89 -5.70 27.66
C PHE A 127 -25.60 -5.62 29.16
N SER A 128 -24.68 -4.74 29.58
CA SER A 128 -24.39 -4.50 31.01
C SER A 128 -25.63 -4.05 31.76
N HIS A 129 -26.35 -3.05 31.22
CA HIS A 129 -27.58 -2.54 31.83
C HIS A 129 -28.64 -3.63 32.03
N ILE A 130 -28.88 -4.46 31.01
CA ILE A 130 -29.83 -5.58 31.10
C ILE A 130 -29.35 -6.61 32.14
N THR A 131 -28.04 -6.90 32.16
CA THR A 131 -27.46 -7.86 33.11
C THR A 131 -27.61 -7.39 34.56
N GLU A 132 -27.37 -6.10 34.82
CA GLU A 132 -27.55 -5.47 36.14
C GLU A 132 -29.03 -5.46 36.56
N ASP A 133 -29.94 -5.11 35.65
CA ASP A 133 -31.38 -5.15 35.93
C ASP A 133 -31.87 -6.56 36.28
N VAL A 134 -31.40 -7.58 35.56
CA VAL A 134 -31.70 -8.98 35.85
C VAL A 134 -31.13 -9.39 37.21
N ALA A 135 -29.90 -9.00 37.55
CA ALA A 135 -29.28 -9.27 38.84
C ALA A 135 -30.06 -8.63 40.00
N ARG A 136 -30.52 -7.39 39.82
CA ARG A 136 -31.37 -6.68 40.80
C ARG A 136 -32.69 -7.43 41.04
N LYS A 137 -33.42 -7.76 39.97
CA LYS A 137 -34.69 -8.51 40.05
C LYS A 137 -34.52 -9.89 40.67
N LYS A 138 -33.43 -10.59 40.37
CA LYS A 138 -33.12 -11.89 40.99
C LYS A 138 -32.93 -11.76 42.50
N THR A 139 -32.26 -10.71 42.95
CA THR A 139 -32.05 -10.43 44.38
C THR A 139 -33.37 -10.11 45.08
N GLU A 140 -34.26 -9.36 44.42
CA GLU A 140 -35.62 -9.09 44.93
C GLU A 140 -36.48 -10.35 45.01
N TYR A 141 -36.39 -11.26 44.04
CA TYR A 141 -37.14 -12.51 44.03
C TYR A 141 -36.69 -13.52 45.09
N GLN A 142 -35.42 -13.44 45.51
CA GLN A 142 -34.85 -14.33 46.54
C GLN A 142 -35.09 -13.83 47.98
N LYS A 143 -35.73 -12.67 48.14
CA LYS A 143 -36.21 -12.15 49.42
C LYS A 143 -37.65 -12.63 49.67
#